data_AF-A0A4R7FJ94-F1
#
_entry.id   AF-A0A4R7FJ94-F1
#
_cell.length_a   1.000
_cell.length_b   1.000
_cell.length_c   1.000
_cell.angle_alpha   90.00
_cell.angle_beta   90.00
_cell.angle_gamma   90.00
#
_symmetry.space_group_name_H-M   'P 1'
#
loop_
_entity.id
_entity.type
_entity.pdbx_description
1 polymer ?
#
loop_
_entity_poly.entity_id
_entity_poly.type
_entity_poly.pdbx_seq_one_letter_code
_entity_poly.pdbx_strand_id
1 'polypeptide(L)'
;MDLSFTWKEWDEGAVGPEAVAAQAEAFLRAGDLCLQDRDNGERSVPMVIPAVVNWCLSIELYLKALIFNDGRRAGQIHRLDRLFELLAAADREAIEQAWTPLVATLSLPGLLREVGGYFVDVRYDYEVAERAYSEGAIRLALTAITAAVKETIWRDGPLP
;
A
#
# COMPACT_ATOMS: atom_id res chain seq x y z
N MET A 1 -29.05 0.54 -6.39
CA MET A 1 -27.62 0.84 -6.57
C MET A 1 -26.90 -0.36 -6.00
N ASP A 2 -26.46 -1.25 -6.89
CA ASP A 2 -25.85 -2.53 -6.51
C ASP A 2 -24.37 -2.27 -6.23
N LEU A 3 -23.93 -2.56 -5.00
CA LEU A 3 -22.56 -2.37 -4.52
C LEU A 3 -21.85 -3.72 -4.40
N SER A 4 -22.20 -4.72 -5.21
CA SER A 4 -21.45 -5.96 -5.30
C SER A 4 -20.14 -5.74 -6.07
N PHE A 5 -19.17 -5.07 -5.45
CA PHE A 5 -17.81 -4.99 -5.96
C PHE A 5 -17.12 -6.34 -5.73
N THR A 6 -17.23 -7.24 -6.70
CA THR A 6 -16.51 -8.51 -6.67
C THR A 6 -15.11 -8.32 -7.22
N TRP A 7 -14.09 -8.57 -6.40
CA TRP A 7 -12.65 -8.54 -6.76
C TRP A 7 -12.25 -9.39 -7.98
N LYS A 8 -13.18 -10.17 -8.56
CA LYS A 8 -12.98 -11.01 -9.74
C LYS A 8 -12.98 -10.23 -11.07
N GLU A 9 -13.50 -9.01 -11.10
CA GLU A 9 -13.67 -8.22 -12.33
C GLU A 9 -13.12 -6.80 -12.14
N TRP A 10 -11.92 -6.69 -11.57
CA TRP A 10 -11.15 -5.46 -11.78
C TRP A 10 -10.67 -5.48 -13.23
N ASP A 11 -11.55 -5.05 -14.15
CA ASP A 11 -11.16 -4.78 -15.51
C ASP A 11 -10.28 -3.54 -15.47
N GLU A 12 -8.97 -3.77 -15.39
CA GLU A 12 -7.93 -2.73 -15.48
C GLU A 12 -8.11 -1.85 -16.74
N GLY A 13 -8.96 -2.21 -17.71
CA GLY A 13 -9.33 -1.36 -18.84
C GLY A 13 -10.41 -0.29 -18.57
N ALA A 14 -11.18 -0.37 -17.47
CA ALA A 14 -12.36 0.47 -17.24
C ALA A 14 -12.12 1.72 -16.37
N VAL A 15 -11.00 1.77 -15.65
CA VAL A 15 -10.64 2.87 -14.72
C VAL A 15 -9.20 3.29 -15.00
N GLY A 16 -8.85 4.58 -14.89
CA GLY A 16 -7.49 5.07 -15.11
C GLY A 16 -6.57 4.89 -13.88
N PRO A 17 -5.23 5.04 -14.03
CA PRO A 17 -4.27 4.95 -12.93
C PRO A 17 -4.56 5.94 -11.79
N GLU A 18 -5.17 7.08 -12.07
CA GLU A 18 -5.55 8.07 -11.07
C GLU A 18 -6.69 7.58 -10.17
N ALA A 19 -7.66 6.84 -10.73
CA ALA A 19 -8.74 6.25 -9.95
C ALA A 19 -8.22 5.15 -9.02
N VAL A 20 -7.23 4.38 -9.48
CA VAL A 20 -6.52 3.40 -8.65
C VAL A 20 -5.78 4.10 -7.50
N ALA A 21 -5.05 5.17 -7.79
CA ALA A 21 -4.33 5.94 -6.79
C ALA A 21 -5.29 6.60 -5.78
N ALA A 22 -6.46 7.09 -6.21
CA ALA A 22 -7.48 7.62 -5.32
C ALA A 22 -8.06 6.55 -4.37
N GLN A 23 -8.23 5.32 -4.85
CA GLN A 23 -8.62 4.19 -4.01
C GLN A 23 -7.53 3.83 -3.00
N ALA A 24 -6.25 3.87 -3.41
CA ALA A 24 -5.11 3.66 -2.53
C ALA A 24 -5.07 4.69 -1.39
N GLU A 25 -5.40 5.96 -1.68
CA GLU A 25 -5.51 7.03 -0.69
C GLU A 25 -6.67 6.78 0.29
N ALA A 26 -7.81 6.26 -0.19
CA ALA A 26 -8.93 5.91 0.68
C ALA A 26 -8.54 4.83 1.69
N PHE A 27 -7.78 3.81 1.27
CA PHE A 27 -7.23 2.79 2.16
C PHE A 27 -6.19 3.36 3.13
N LEU A 28 -5.30 4.25 2.66
CA LEU A 28 -4.33 4.94 3.54
C LEU A 28 -5.05 5.65 4.69
N ARG A 29 -6.05 6.50 4.36
CA ARG A 29 -6.86 7.21 5.35
C ARG A 29 -7.59 6.27 6.30
N ALA A 30 -8.17 5.19 5.79
CA ALA A 30 -8.83 4.19 6.63
C ALA A 30 -7.85 3.55 7.63
N GLY A 31 -6.62 3.27 7.21
CA GLY A 31 -5.56 2.77 8.09
C GLY A 31 -5.15 3.76 9.18
N ASP A 32 -5.02 5.04 8.84
CA ASP A 32 -4.74 6.09 9.83
C ASP A 32 -5.88 6.26 10.85
N LEU A 33 -7.14 6.23 10.40
CA LEU A 33 -8.31 6.31 11.30
C LEU A 33 -8.35 5.15 12.30
N CYS A 34 -7.98 3.93 11.87
CA CYS A 34 -7.90 2.77 12.75
C CYS A 34 -6.96 3.02 13.95
N LEU A 35 -5.93 3.85 13.79
CA LEU A 35 -5.00 4.16 14.87
C LEU A 35 -5.40 5.38 15.70
N GLN A 36 -6.16 6.32 15.15
CA GLN A 36 -6.66 7.48 15.90
C GLN A 36 -7.64 7.08 17.01
N ASP A 37 -8.44 6.04 16.79
CA ASP A 37 -9.36 5.50 17.80
C ASP A 37 -8.63 4.89 19.02
N ARG A 38 -7.31 4.65 18.92
CA ARG A 38 -6.47 4.13 20.01
C ARG A 38 -6.29 5.14 21.15
N ASP A 39 -6.34 6.44 20.85
CA ASP A 39 -6.07 7.50 21.83
C ASP A 39 -7.32 7.92 22.66
N ASN A 40 -8.51 7.42 22.30
CA ASN A 40 -9.79 7.85 22.88
C ASN A 40 -10.30 7.00 24.08
N GLY A 41 -9.48 6.09 24.62
CA GLY A 41 -9.66 5.55 25.98
C GLY A 41 -10.76 4.49 26.22
N GLU A 42 -11.68 4.21 25.29
CA GLU A 42 -12.71 3.18 25.47
C GLU A 42 -12.60 2.01 24.47
N ARG A 43 -12.07 0.87 24.96
CA ARG A 43 -12.16 -0.52 24.44
C ARG A 43 -11.73 -0.76 22.96
N SER A 44 -10.56 -1.35 22.71
CA SER A 44 -10.16 -2.77 22.89
C SER A 44 -10.58 -3.76 21.79
N VAL A 45 -10.29 -3.43 20.53
CA VAL A 45 -9.79 -4.41 19.55
C VAL A 45 -8.46 -3.84 19.05
N PRO A 46 -7.40 -4.65 18.82
CA PRO A 46 -6.20 -4.13 18.19
C PRO A 46 -6.53 -3.69 16.75
N MET A 47 -6.99 -2.44 16.61
CA MET A 47 -7.22 -1.78 15.31
C MET A 47 -5.91 -1.62 14.53
N VAL A 48 -4.78 -1.95 15.16
CA VAL A 48 -3.47 -2.15 14.51
C VAL A 48 -3.57 -3.15 13.37
N ILE A 49 -4.26 -4.28 13.53
CA ILE A 49 -4.40 -5.27 12.45
C ILE A 49 -5.16 -4.67 11.25
N PRO A 50 -6.38 -4.14 11.41
CA PRO A 50 -7.06 -3.39 10.36
C PRO A 50 -6.24 -2.25 9.76
N ALA A 51 -5.48 -1.51 10.58
CA ALA A 51 -4.61 -0.43 10.11
C ALA A 51 -3.55 -0.95 9.14
N VAL A 52 -2.81 -1.99 9.55
CA VAL A 52 -1.77 -2.60 8.72
C VAL A 52 -2.35 -3.19 7.44
N VAL A 53 -3.50 -3.87 7.50
CA VAL A 53 -4.18 -4.41 6.31
C VAL A 53 -4.51 -3.28 5.32
N ASN A 54 -5.11 -2.19 5.80
CA ASN A 54 -5.44 -1.03 4.97
C ASN A 54 -4.19 -0.38 4.37
N TRP A 55 -3.11 -0.27 5.13
CA TRP A 55 -1.83 0.24 4.63
C TRP A 55 -1.19 -0.65 3.57
N CYS A 56 -1.20 -1.97 3.75
CA CYS A 56 -0.72 -2.92 2.74
C CYS A 56 -1.54 -2.83 1.45
N LEU A 57 -2.86 -2.70 1.55
CA LEU A 57 -3.75 -2.50 0.40
C LEU A 57 -3.47 -1.18 -0.32
N SER A 58 -3.20 -0.11 0.44
CA SER A 58 -2.78 1.17 -0.13
C SER A 58 -1.46 1.04 -0.91
N ILE A 59 -0.45 0.39 -0.34
CA ILE A 59 0.82 0.10 -1.05
C ILE A 59 0.57 -0.72 -2.31
N GLU A 60 -0.21 -1.80 -2.22
CA GLU A 60 -0.54 -2.64 -3.39
C GLU A 60 -1.14 -1.81 -4.53
N LEU A 61 -2.13 -0.99 -4.22
CA LEU A 61 -2.84 -0.17 -5.22
C LEU A 61 -1.95 0.93 -5.79
N TYR A 62 -1.12 1.58 -4.99
CA TYR A 62 -0.14 2.54 -5.47
C TYR A 62 0.86 1.94 -6.45
N LEU A 63 1.42 0.77 -6.12
CA LEU A 63 2.33 0.06 -7.03
C LEU A 63 1.62 -0.32 -8.34
N LYS A 64 0.36 -0.77 -8.27
CA LYS A 64 -0.45 -1.07 -9.46
C LYS A 64 -0.76 0.18 -10.28
N ALA A 65 -1.04 1.31 -9.64
CA ALA A 65 -1.27 2.58 -10.33
C ALA A 65 -0.05 3.01 -11.14
N LEU A 66 1.17 2.87 -10.58
CA LEU A 66 2.41 3.16 -11.30
C LEU A 66 2.64 2.21 -12.49
N ILE A 67 2.48 0.90 -12.28
CA ILE A 67 2.59 -0.10 -13.36
C ILE A 67 1.61 0.24 -14.50
N PHE A 68 0.40 0.65 -14.15
CA PHE A 68 -0.63 1.00 -15.11
C PHE A 68 -0.37 2.34 -15.82
N ASN A 69 0.18 3.32 -15.11
CA ASN A 69 0.62 4.59 -15.71
C ASN A 69 1.66 4.36 -16.82
N ASP A 70 2.48 3.31 -16.70
CA ASP A 70 3.42 2.89 -17.75
C ASP A 70 2.78 2.08 -18.90
N GLY A 71 1.45 1.96 -18.94
CA GLY A 71 0.73 1.16 -19.92
C GLY A 71 0.88 -0.36 -19.73
N ARG A 72 1.37 -0.80 -18.56
CA ARG A 72 1.53 -2.22 -18.22
C ARG A 72 0.41 -2.68 -17.29
N ARG A 73 0.31 -3.99 -17.08
CA ARG A 73 -0.70 -4.60 -16.22
C ARG A 73 -0.04 -5.45 -15.16
N ALA A 74 -0.48 -5.28 -13.92
CA ALA A 74 -0.03 -6.08 -12.79
C ALA A 74 -0.76 -7.43 -12.72
N GLY A 75 -1.98 -7.51 -13.28
CA GLY A 75 -2.80 -8.71 -13.24
C GLY A 75 -3.15 -9.11 -11.81
N GLN A 76 -3.18 -10.42 -11.54
CA GLN A 76 -3.55 -10.97 -10.22
C GLN A 76 -2.38 -11.02 -9.22
N ILE A 77 -1.37 -10.18 -9.40
CA ILE A 77 -0.23 -10.13 -8.48
C ILE A 77 -0.62 -9.25 -7.27
N HIS A 78 -0.55 -9.85 -6.09
CA HIS A 78 -0.82 -9.17 -4.80
C HIS A 78 0.44 -9.02 -3.94
N ARG A 79 1.55 -9.68 -4.33
CA ARG A 79 2.80 -9.62 -3.58
C ARG A 79 3.51 -8.30 -3.82
N LEU A 80 3.69 -7.51 -2.76
CA LEU A 80 4.27 -6.16 -2.84
C LEU A 80 5.69 -6.16 -3.42
N ASP A 81 6.53 -7.12 -3.03
CA ASP A 81 7.89 -7.24 -3.57
C ASP A 81 7.90 -7.54 -5.08
N ARG A 82 6.98 -8.38 -5.54
CA ARG A 82 6.80 -8.67 -6.98
C ARG A 82 6.22 -7.50 -7.76
N LEU A 83 5.28 -6.76 -7.17
CA LEU A 83 4.75 -5.54 -7.77
C LEU A 83 5.85 -4.48 -7.91
N PHE A 84 6.70 -4.32 -6.90
CA PHE A 84 7.83 -3.41 -6.96
C PHE A 84 8.84 -3.79 -8.06
N GLU A 85 9.15 -5.09 -8.21
CA GLU A 85 9.98 -5.60 -9.31
C GLU A 85 9.38 -5.32 -10.70
N LEU A 86 8.06 -5.18 -10.81
CA LEU A 86 7.39 -4.85 -12.05
C LEU A 86 7.43 -3.36 -12.40
N LEU A 87 7.77 -2.46 -11.49
CA LEU A 87 7.86 -1.03 -11.79
C LEU A 87 8.94 -0.71 -12.84
N ALA A 88 8.83 0.46 -13.48
CA ALA A 88 9.88 0.95 -14.35
C ALA A 88 11.13 1.24 -13.50
N ALA A 89 12.31 1.20 -14.14
CA ALA A 89 13.56 1.47 -13.41
C ALA A 89 13.55 2.86 -12.76
N ALA A 90 12.99 3.87 -13.46
CA ALA A 90 12.88 5.23 -12.95
C ALA A 90 11.99 5.32 -11.69
N ASP A 91 10.83 4.68 -11.68
CA ASP A 91 9.94 4.69 -10.51
C ASP A 91 10.55 3.95 -9.32
N ARG A 92 11.20 2.79 -9.56
CA ARG A 92 11.92 2.09 -8.49
C ARG A 92 12.99 2.96 -7.88
N GLU A 93 13.79 3.61 -8.71
CA GLU A 93 14.84 4.51 -8.27
C GLU A 93 14.27 5.70 -7.47
N ALA A 94 13.18 6.31 -7.93
CA ALA A 94 12.52 7.40 -7.21
C ALA A 94 12.02 6.95 -5.82
N ILE A 95 11.37 5.78 -5.74
CA ILE A 95 10.91 5.22 -4.45
C ILE A 95 12.12 4.90 -3.55
N GLU A 96 13.18 4.30 -4.09
CA GLU A 96 14.39 3.97 -3.33
C GLU A 96 15.09 5.24 -2.81
N GLN A 97 15.19 6.28 -3.63
CA GLN A 97 15.74 7.58 -3.23
C GLN A 97 14.90 8.25 -2.13
N ALA A 98 13.58 8.12 -2.17
CA ALA A 98 12.70 8.58 -1.09
C ALA A 98 12.82 7.72 0.19
N TRP A 99 13.15 6.43 0.04
CA TRP A 99 13.29 5.46 1.13
C TRP A 99 14.64 5.55 1.86
N THR A 100 15.76 5.65 1.13
CA THR A 100 17.12 5.58 1.69
C THR A 100 17.36 6.56 2.86
N PRO A 101 16.89 7.82 2.82
CA PRO A 101 17.05 8.75 3.94
C PRO A 101 16.25 8.37 5.17
N LEU A 102 15.17 7.60 5.01
CA LEU A 102 14.25 7.24 6.09
C LEU A 102 14.77 6.06 6.90
N VAL A 103 15.46 5.10 6.26
CA VAL A 103 15.94 3.87 6.92
C VAL A 103 17.31 3.45 6.38
N ALA A 104 18.35 3.64 7.19
CA ALA A 104 19.73 3.33 6.81
C ALA A 104 20.07 1.82 6.75
N THR A 105 19.28 0.97 7.42
CA THR A 105 19.66 -0.43 7.68
C THR A 105 18.77 -1.48 7.02
N LEU A 106 17.62 -1.09 6.46
CA LEU A 106 16.65 -2.02 5.88
C LEU A 106 16.43 -1.69 4.40
N SER A 107 16.62 -2.69 3.54
CA SER A 107 16.32 -2.53 2.11
C SER A 107 14.81 -2.52 1.88
N LEU A 108 14.33 -1.63 1.02
CA LEU A 108 12.91 -1.52 0.67
C LEU A 108 12.33 -2.85 0.14
N PRO A 109 12.99 -3.59 -0.78
CA PRO A 109 12.49 -4.90 -1.21
C PRO A 109 12.39 -5.93 -0.06
N GLY A 110 13.31 -5.87 0.90
CA GLY A 110 13.27 -6.72 2.09
C GLY A 110 12.04 -6.41 2.95
N LEU A 111 11.79 -5.13 3.20
CA LEU A 111 10.61 -4.68 3.93
C LEU A 111 9.31 -5.04 3.20
N LEU A 112 9.19 -4.77 1.91
CA LEU A 112 8.00 -5.10 1.13
C LEU A 112 7.68 -6.59 1.15
N ARG A 113 8.72 -7.44 1.18
CA ARG A 113 8.56 -8.89 1.35
C ARG A 113 8.03 -9.24 2.74
N GLU A 114 8.58 -8.65 3.79
CA GLU A 114 8.13 -8.87 5.17
C GLU A 114 6.69 -8.39 5.39
N VAL A 115 6.38 -7.16 4.97
CA VAL A 115 5.05 -6.55 5.04
C VAL A 115 4.03 -7.36 4.22
N GLY A 116 4.39 -7.73 2.98
CA GLY A 116 3.53 -8.50 2.10
C GLY A 116 3.27 -9.92 2.64
N GLY A 117 4.27 -10.56 3.24
CA GLY A 117 4.09 -11.85 3.93
C GLY A 117 3.13 -11.72 5.12
N TYR A 118 3.33 -10.70 5.96
CA TYR A 118 2.45 -10.43 7.09
C TYR A 118 1.01 -10.14 6.66
N PHE A 119 0.79 -9.40 5.57
CA PHE A 119 -0.55 -9.14 5.04
C PHE A 119 -1.29 -10.43 4.69
N VAL A 120 -0.59 -11.40 4.08
CA VAL A 120 -1.15 -12.72 3.79
C VAL A 120 -1.45 -13.46 5.09
N ASP A 121 -0.48 -13.50 6.01
CA ASP A 121 -0.61 -14.21 7.28
C ASP A 121 -1.81 -13.68 8.09
N VAL A 122 -1.93 -12.36 8.27
CA VAL A 122 -3.01 -11.72 9.04
C VAL A 122 -4.39 -11.92 8.42
N ARG A 123 -4.48 -11.94 7.09
CA ARG A 123 -5.77 -12.05 6.40
C ARG A 123 -6.36 -13.46 6.52
N TYR A 124 -5.51 -14.48 6.62
CA TYR A 124 -5.93 -15.88 6.56
C TYR A 124 -5.74 -16.63 7.88
N ASP A 125 -4.96 -16.09 8.80
CA ASP A 125 -4.57 -16.78 10.02
C ASP A 125 -4.85 -15.92 11.26
N TYR A 126 -6.00 -16.21 11.89
CA TYR A 126 -6.48 -15.50 13.08
C TYR A 126 -5.57 -15.71 14.31
N GLU A 127 -4.67 -16.71 14.26
CA GLU A 127 -3.76 -17.05 15.38
C GLU A 127 -2.40 -16.34 15.30
N VAL A 128 -2.09 -15.63 14.20
CA VAL A 128 -0.78 -14.95 14.00
C VAL A 128 -0.66 -13.61 14.75
N ALA A 129 -1.66 -13.24 15.54
CA ALA A 129 -1.71 -12.00 16.32
C ALA A 129 -0.55 -11.81 17.33
N GLU A 130 0.28 -12.83 17.57
CA GLU A 130 1.45 -12.76 18.46
C GLU A 130 2.76 -12.27 17.81
N ARG A 131 2.86 -12.15 16.47
CA ARG A 131 4.07 -11.54 15.88
C ARG A 131 4.05 -10.03 16.09
N ALA A 132 4.92 -9.57 17.00
CA ALA A 132 5.18 -8.14 17.20
C ALA A 132 5.73 -7.52 15.90
N TYR A 133 4.99 -6.57 15.34
CA TYR A 133 5.39 -5.83 14.15
C TYR A 133 5.80 -4.40 14.51
N SER A 134 6.78 -3.85 13.78
CA SER A 134 7.14 -2.44 13.90
C SER A 134 6.19 -1.60 13.03
N GLU A 135 5.12 -1.08 13.62
CA GLU A 135 4.22 -0.10 12.99
C GLU A 135 4.99 1.00 12.23
N GLY A 136 6.12 1.43 12.82
CA GLY A 136 7.02 2.41 12.22
C GLY A 136 7.57 2.00 10.87
N ALA A 137 7.94 0.72 10.67
CA ALA A 137 8.50 0.27 9.40
C ALA A 137 7.48 0.35 8.25
N ILE A 138 6.22 -0.04 8.48
CA ILE A 138 5.15 0.07 7.47
C ILE A 138 4.85 1.54 7.15
N ARG A 139 4.76 2.40 8.17
CA ARG A 139 4.55 3.85 7.97
C ARG A 139 5.66 4.48 7.13
N LEU A 140 6.91 4.07 7.33
CA LEU A 140 8.02 4.55 6.53
C LEU A 140 7.89 4.08 5.07
N ALA A 141 7.47 2.82 4.83
CA ALA A 141 7.30 2.30 3.48
C ALA A 141 6.20 3.06 2.73
N LEU A 142 5.08 3.30 3.41
CA LEU A 142 3.99 4.14 2.91
C LEU A 142 4.48 5.54 2.55
N THR A 143 5.30 6.17 3.40
CA THR A 143 5.79 7.52 3.17
C THR A 143 6.61 7.60 1.87
N ALA A 144 7.56 6.67 1.68
CA ALA A 144 8.39 6.64 0.47
C ALA A 144 7.58 6.35 -0.80
N ILE A 145 6.65 5.39 -0.75
CA ILE A 145 5.85 4.98 -1.91
C ILE A 145 4.82 6.05 -2.27
N THR A 146 4.19 6.69 -1.28
CA THR A 146 3.24 7.79 -1.50
C THR A 146 3.93 9.00 -2.12
N ALA A 147 5.17 9.30 -1.71
CA ALA A 147 5.96 10.38 -2.31
C ALA A 147 6.20 10.13 -3.80
N ALA A 148 6.65 8.94 -4.18
CA ALA A 148 6.88 8.59 -5.58
C ALA A 148 5.59 8.61 -6.42
N VAL A 149 4.47 8.11 -5.88
CA VAL A 149 3.17 8.19 -6.58
C VAL A 149 2.76 9.64 -6.83
N LYS A 150 2.95 10.53 -5.84
CA LYS A 150 2.65 11.96 -5.99
C LYS A 150 3.49 12.61 -7.09
N GLU A 151 4.76 12.23 -7.20
CA GLU A 151 5.67 12.76 -8.22
C GLU A 151 5.40 12.21 -9.63
N THR A 152 4.99 10.94 -9.75
CA THR A 152 4.80 10.28 -11.06
C THR A 152 3.37 10.44 -11.60
N ILE A 153 2.34 10.23 -10.79
CA ILE A 153 0.93 10.19 -11.23
C ILE A 153 0.28 11.58 -11.15
N TRP A 154 0.64 12.39 -10.15
CA TRP A 154 0.03 13.71 -9.93
C TRP A 154 0.98 14.88 -10.24
N ARG A 155 1.92 14.66 -11.16
CA ARG A 155 2.98 15.62 -11.51
C ARG A 155 2.47 17.00 -11.96
N ASP A 156 1.28 17.04 -12.56
CA ASP A 156 0.63 18.25 -13.08
C ASP A 156 -0.46 18.83 -12.14
N GLY A 157 -0.55 18.33 -10.91
CA GLY A 157 -1.43 18.85 -9.86
C GLY A 157 -2.28 17.75 -9.19
N PRO A 158 -2.69 17.97 -7.92
CA PRO A 158 -3.59 17.04 -7.25
C PRO A 158 -4.96 17.02 -7.94
N LEU A 159 -5.64 15.87 -7.93
CA LEU A 159 -7.08 15.83 -8.21
C LEU A 159 -7.82 16.70 -7.18
N PRO A 160 -8.88 17.42 -7.61
CA PRO A 160 -9.70 18.28 -6.76
C PRO A 160 -10.42 17.53 -5.62
#